data_AF-A0A0K0KQJ0-F1
#
_entry.id   AF-A0A0K0KQJ0-F1
#
_cell.length_a   1.000
_cell.length_b   1.000
_cell.length_c   1.000
_cell.angle_alpha   90.00
_cell.angle_beta   90.00
_cell.angle_gamma   90.00
#
_symmetry.space_group_name_H-M   'P 1'
#
loop_
_entity.id
_entity.type
_entity.pdbx_description
1 polymer ?
#
loop_
_entity_poly.entity_id
_entity_poly.type
_entity_poly.pdbx_seq_one_letter_code
_entity_poly.pdbx_strand_id
1 'polypeptide(L)'
;MYNDVCMMLWKEMPMEMENGTAVQEFTLEGFPDIQHLGKFLFLVHLLTYLASIAGNAVIVTIICANSRLQTPMYFFLSIFSFVECCFINTVIPKLLVIFLLGKQNVSFPACFIQTFFFFFLGAAGFFLIAVMSLDRYVAICKPLHYLTIMNLKTCSFLVTTCFTLAFTLITGLVVKVSQLSFCGPYVIPHFFCDIGPLIHLSCSDTKPTEMLAFVLALFILLTSLIITIIAYSNIIVTIVQLPSARERQKAFST
;
A
#
# COMPACT_ATOMS: atom_id res chain seq x y z
N MET A 1 -10.99 35.60 -14.36
CA MET A 1 -10.50 36.98 -14.10
C MET A 1 -9.58 37.09 -12.88
N TYR A 2 -9.97 36.68 -11.66
CA TYR A 2 -9.02 36.66 -10.52
C TYR A 2 -7.95 35.54 -10.63
N ASN A 3 -8.30 34.40 -11.26
CA ASN A 3 -7.36 33.30 -11.52
C ASN A 3 -6.36 33.59 -12.66
N ASP A 4 -6.67 34.50 -13.58
CA ASP A 4 -5.80 34.81 -14.72
C ASP A 4 -4.68 35.79 -14.34
N VAL A 5 -4.94 36.68 -13.38
CA VAL A 5 -3.94 37.65 -12.88
C VAL A 5 -2.87 36.96 -12.01
N CYS A 6 -3.25 35.94 -11.24
CA CYS A 6 -2.30 35.13 -10.47
C CYS A 6 -1.37 34.31 -11.39
N MET A 7 -1.91 33.84 -12.51
CA MET A 7 -1.17 33.09 -13.52
C MET A 7 -0.16 33.97 -14.30
N MET A 8 -0.48 35.26 -14.50
CA MET A 8 0.46 36.21 -15.12
C MET A 8 1.59 36.64 -14.17
N LEU A 9 1.33 36.75 -12.87
CA LEU A 9 2.35 37.15 -11.88
C LEU A 9 3.44 36.09 -11.64
N TRP A 10 3.18 34.82 -11.96
CA TRP A 10 4.18 33.74 -11.87
C TRP A 10 5.13 33.66 -13.07
N LYS A 11 4.88 34.42 -14.14
CA LYS A 11 5.66 34.34 -15.39
C LYS A 11 7.00 35.09 -15.35
N GLU A 12 7.26 35.88 -14.30
CA GLU A 12 8.41 36.81 -14.24
C GLU A 12 9.34 36.64 -13.03
N MET A 13 9.50 35.41 -12.50
CA MET A 13 10.60 35.16 -11.56
C MET A 13 11.87 34.76 -12.34
N PRO A 14 12.95 35.56 -12.28
CA PRO A 14 14.18 35.26 -13.00
C PRO A 14 14.81 33.97 -12.45
N MET A 15 15.21 33.08 -13.37
CA MET A 15 16.05 31.93 -13.05
C MET A 15 17.41 32.41 -12.56
N GLU A 16 17.66 32.35 -11.26
CA GLU A 16 19.02 32.25 -10.75
C GLU A 16 19.54 30.85 -11.07
N MET A 17 20.45 30.79 -12.04
CA MET A 17 21.22 29.61 -12.36
C MET A 17 22.27 29.43 -11.25
N GLU A 18 21.90 28.70 -10.20
CA GLU A 18 22.84 28.33 -9.13
C GLU A 18 23.49 26.96 -9.42
N ASN A 19 24.77 26.87 -9.07
CA ASN A 19 25.75 25.87 -9.49
C ASN A 19 25.29 24.40 -9.40
N GLY A 20 25.69 23.61 -10.41
CA GLY A 20 25.44 22.18 -10.52
C GLY A 20 26.10 21.33 -9.43
N THR A 21 25.48 21.30 -8.25
CA THR A 21 25.50 20.20 -7.25
C THR A 21 24.32 20.30 -6.27
N ALA A 22 23.26 21.05 -6.59
CA ALA A 22 22.07 21.12 -5.74
C ALA A 22 21.25 19.82 -5.87
N VAL A 23 21.09 19.08 -4.77
CA VAL A 23 20.13 17.98 -4.70
C VAL A 23 18.75 18.60 -4.91
N GLN A 24 18.03 18.21 -5.97
CA GLN A 24 16.65 18.67 -6.15
C GLN A 24 15.80 18.19 -4.97
N GLU A 25 15.06 19.12 -4.38
CA GLU A 25 14.15 18.90 -3.26
C GLU A 25 12.71 19.15 -3.71
N PHE A 26 11.79 18.31 -3.23
CA PHE A 26 10.36 18.56 -3.27
C PHE A 26 9.86 19.11 -1.93
N THR A 27 8.96 20.07 -1.96
CA THR A 27 8.23 20.56 -0.79
C THR A 27 6.88 19.86 -0.71
N LEU A 28 6.64 19.09 0.35
CA LEU A 28 5.35 18.50 0.70
C LEU A 28 4.50 19.56 1.40
N GLU A 29 3.40 19.97 0.75
CA GLU A 29 2.55 21.03 1.26
C GLU A 29 1.59 20.55 2.36
N GLY A 30 1.24 19.26 2.34
CA GLY A 30 0.32 18.68 3.32
C GLY A 30 -1.10 19.19 3.14
N PHE A 31 -1.66 19.82 4.17
CA PHE A 31 -3.06 20.28 4.18
C PHE A 31 -3.19 21.70 4.74
N PRO A 32 -2.94 22.74 3.92
CA PRO A 32 -2.93 24.14 4.37
C PRO A 32 -4.27 24.59 4.98
N ASP A 33 -5.40 24.18 4.40
CA ASP A 33 -6.75 24.62 4.85
C ASP A 33 -7.13 24.13 6.25
N ILE A 34 -6.57 22.99 6.70
CA ILE A 34 -6.88 22.36 7.99
C ILE A 34 -5.69 22.41 8.96
N GLN A 35 -4.65 23.23 8.67
CA GLN A 35 -3.53 23.44 9.60
C GLN A 35 -3.98 23.96 10.97
N HIS A 36 -5.08 24.73 11.03
CA HIS A 36 -5.68 25.18 12.27
C HIS A 36 -6.14 24.01 13.17
N LEU A 37 -6.48 22.86 12.56
CA LEU A 37 -6.83 21.61 13.23
C LEU A 37 -5.63 20.66 13.39
N GLY A 38 -4.43 21.08 12.99
CA GLY A 38 -3.23 20.24 12.88
C GLY A 38 -2.88 19.49 14.16
N LYS A 39 -2.97 20.13 15.34
CA LYS A 39 -2.72 19.46 16.63
C LYS A 39 -3.73 18.36 16.95
N PHE A 40 -5.01 18.57 16.62
CA PHE A 40 -6.04 17.57 16.82
C PHE A 40 -5.87 16.40 15.84
N LEU A 41 -5.62 16.70 14.56
CA LEU A 41 -5.35 15.67 13.55
C LEU A 41 -4.08 14.88 13.85
N PHE A 42 -3.03 15.54 14.34
CA PHE A 42 -1.82 14.89 14.84
C PHE A 42 -2.16 13.87 15.93
N LEU A 43 -2.92 14.26 16.96
CA LEU A 43 -3.27 13.37 18.05
C LEU A 43 -4.08 12.16 17.56
N VAL A 44 -5.10 12.39 16.71
CA VAL A 44 -5.92 11.31 16.15
C VAL A 44 -5.08 10.34 15.31
N HIS A 45 -4.22 10.85 14.42
CA HIS A 45 -3.38 10.00 13.58
C HIS A 45 -2.30 9.28 14.40
N LEU A 46 -1.76 9.91 15.45
CA LEU A 46 -0.79 9.29 16.34
C LEU A 46 -1.43 8.12 17.10
N LEU A 47 -2.64 8.31 17.64
CA LEU A 47 -3.35 7.24 18.35
C LEU A 47 -3.69 6.08 17.41
N THR A 48 -4.20 6.36 16.21
CA THR A 48 -4.47 5.33 15.20
C THR A 48 -3.19 4.61 14.78
N TYR A 49 -2.09 5.34 14.58
CA TYR A 49 -0.77 4.76 14.27
C TYR A 49 -0.32 3.78 15.35
N LEU A 50 -0.30 4.21 16.61
CA LEU A 50 0.11 3.38 17.73
C LEU A 50 -0.81 2.16 17.90
N ALA A 51 -2.12 2.35 17.75
CA ALA A 51 -3.10 1.27 17.83
C ALA A 51 -2.88 0.22 16.72
N SER A 52 -2.63 0.64 15.48
CA SER A 52 -2.39 -0.28 14.36
C SER A 52 -1.07 -1.04 14.51
N ILE A 53 0.01 -0.37 14.94
CA ILE A 53 1.30 -1.03 15.20
C ILE A 53 1.16 -2.02 16.36
N ALA A 54 0.51 -1.61 17.46
CA ALA A 54 0.27 -2.48 18.61
C ALA A 54 -0.61 -3.69 18.23
N GLY A 55 -1.69 -3.49 17.48
CA GLY A 55 -2.56 -4.56 17.01
C GLY A 55 -1.82 -5.60 16.19
N ASN A 56 -1.03 -5.16 15.21
CA ASN A 56 -0.22 -6.07 14.39
C ASN A 56 0.90 -6.76 15.18
N ALA A 57 1.54 -6.07 16.12
CA ALA A 57 2.52 -6.69 17.03
C ALA A 57 1.89 -7.76 17.92
N VAL A 58 0.68 -7.52 18.43
CA VAL A 58 -0.09 -8.49 19.22
C VAL A 58 -0.41 -9.73 18.39
N ILE A 59 -0.85 -9.57 17.14
CA ILE A 59 -1.13 -10.70 16.23
C ILE A 59 0.12 -11.58 16.07
N VAL A 60 1.26 -10.98 15.73
CA VAL A 60 2.53 -11.70 15.57
C VAL A 60 2.94 -12.40 16.87
N THR A 61 2.84 -11.70 18.01
CA THR A 61 3.20 -12.25 19.32
C THR A 61 2.34 -13.47 19.69
N ILE A 62 1.03 -13.41 19.46
CA ILE A 62 0.11 -14.52 19.72
C ILE A 62 0.46 -15.74 18.87
N ILE A 63 0.77 -15.53 17.58
CA ILE A 63 1.16 -16.60 16.66
C ILE A 63 2.48 -17.24 17.08
N CYS A 64 3.48 -16.43 17.48
CA CYS A 64 4.77 -16.93 17.94
C CYS A 64 4.68 -17.67 19.29
N ALA A 65 3.84 -17.19 20.22
CA ALA A 65 3.71 -17.75 21.56
C ALA A 65 2.95 -19.09 21.61
N ASN A 66 2.10 -19.37 20.61
CA ASN A 66 1.26 -20.56 20.60
C ASN A 66 1.56 -21.45 19.39
N SER A 67 2.31 -22.52 19.60
CA SER A 67 2.65 -23.50 18.56
C SER A 67 1.43 -24.14 17.89
N ARG A 68 0.27 -24.17 18.56
CA ARG A 68 -0.99 -24.68 17.97
C ARG A 68 -1.59 -23.74 16.92
N LEU A 69 -1.15 -22.47 16.89
CA LEU A 69 -1.52 -21.49 15.88
C LEU A 69 -0.54 -21.48 14.70
N GLN A 70 0.45 -22.38 14.63
CA GLN A 70 1.35 -22.48 13.47
C GLN A 70 0.70 -23.20 12.28
N THR A 71 -0.49 -22.74 11.88
CA THR A 71 -1.15 -23.21 10.66
C THR A 71 -0.77 -22.31 9.47
N PRO A 72 -0.95 -22.80 8.23
CA PRO A 72 -0.68 -22.01 7.03
C PRO A 72 -1.34 -20.64 7.01
N MET A 73 -2.59 -20.53 7.48
CA MET A 73 -3.32 -19.26 7.58
C MET A 73 -2.59 -18.25 8.46
N TYR A 74 -2.15 -18.65 9.65
CA TYR A 74 -1.46 -17.76 10.59
C TYR A 74 -0.05 -17.40 10.11
N PHE A 75 0.60 -18.27 9.33
CA PHE A 75 1.83 -17.92 8.63
C PHE A 75 1.60 -16.74 7.66
N PHE A 76 0.56 -16.80 6.82
CA PHE A 76 0.20 -15.67 5.95
C PHE A 76 -0.20 -14.43 6.74
N LEU A 77 -0.97 -14.58 7.81
CA LEU A 77 -1.39 -13.47 8.67
C LEU A 77 -0.19 -12.77 9.31
N SER A 78 0.82 -13.51 9.78
CA SER A 78 2.03 -12.92 10.35
C SER A 78 2.81 -12.10 9.32
N ILE A 79 2.89 -12.57 8.07
CA ILE A 79 3.53 -11.83 6.98
C ILE A 79 2.71 -10.60 6.60
N PHE A 80 1.38 -10.73 6.53
CA PHE A 80 0.47 -9.62 6.25
C PHE A 80 0.57 -8.52 7.32
N SER A 81 0.56 -8.88 8.60
CA SER A 81 0.75 -7.94 9.72
C SER A 81 2.09 -7.21 9.65
N PHE A 82 3.16 -7.89 9.25
CA PHE A 82 4.45 -7.25 9.01
C PHE A 82 4.39 -6.24 7.85
N VAL A 83 3.77 -6.61 6.72
CA VAL A 83 3.57 -5.73 5.56
C VAL A 83 2.75 -4.49 5.93
N GLU A 84 1.68 -4.65 6.70
CA GLU A 84 0.86 -3.53 7.19
C GLU A 84 1.67 -2.58 8.07
N CYS A 85 2.46 -3.10 9.01
CA CYS A 85 3.35 -2.28 9.83
C CYS A 85 4.33 -1.48 8.97
N CYS A 86 4.98 -2.11 7.98
CA CYS A 86 5.89 -1.42 7.08
C CYS A 86 5.17 -0.35 6.24
N PHE A 87 3.95 -0.65 5.77
CA PHE A 87 3.14 0.26 4.96
C PHE A 87 2.77 1.51 5.74
N ILE A 88 2.26 1.33 6.97
CA ILE A 88 1.91 2.41 7.88
C ILE A 88 3.14 3.28 8.20
N ASN A 89 4.29 2.67 8.47
CA ASN A 89 5.54 3.39 8.76
C ASN A 89 6.10 4.17 7.56
N THR A 90 5.76 3.79 6.33
CA THR A 90 6.21 4.52 5.13
C THR A 90 5.45 5.85 4.94
N VAL A 91 4.23 5.94 5.47
CA VAL A 91 3.30 7.04 5.18
C VAL A 91 3.05 7.93 6.39
N ILE A 92 2.69 7.32 7.53
CA ILE A 92 2.17 8.05 8.69
C ILE A 92 3.22 8.93 9.39
N PRO A 93 4.50 8.53 9.54
CA PRO A 93 5.49 9.38 10.20
C PRO A 93 5.65 10.76 9.54
N LYS A 94 5.68 10.83 8.20
CA LYS A 94 5.76 12.13 7.50
C LYS A 94 4.49 12.96 7.67
N LEU A 95 3.33 12.31 7.63
CA LEU A 95 2.04 12.97 7.89
C LEU A 95 2.02 13.62 9.28
N LEU A 96 2.51 12.92 10.30
CA LEU A 96 2.58 13.42 11.67
C LEU A 96 3.51 14.64 11.79
N VAL A 97 4.68 14.61 11.14
CA VAL A 97 5.60 15.75 11.12
C VAL A 97 4.96 16.96 10.44
N ILE A 98 4.26 16.74 9.32
CA ILE A 98 3.57 17.81 8.60
C ILE A 98 2.47 18.47 9.44
N PHE A 99 1.74 17.70 10.25
CA PHE A 99 0.75 18.29 11.17
C PHE A 99 1.35 19.14 12.29
N LEU A 100 2.61 18.88 12.68
CA LEU A 100 3.30 19.64 13.73
C LEU A 100 4.06 20.85 13.20
N LEU A 101 4.79 20.67 12.10
CA LEU A 101 5.78 21.62 11.59
C LEU A 101 5.34 22.29 10.27
N GLY A 102 4.20 21.89 9.70
CA GLY A 102 3.72 22.39 8.43
C GLY A 102 4.47 21.78 7.24
N LYS A 103 4.87 22.60 6.27
CA LYS A 103 5.50 22.14 5.04
C LYS A 103 6.82 21.41 5.34
N GLN A 104 7.13 20.36 4.59
CA GLN A 104 8.34 19.55 4.76
C GLN A 104 9.05 19.34 3.44
N ASN A 105 10.38 19.43 3.44
CA ASN A 105 11.18 19.13 2.26
C ASN A 105 11.54 17.64 2.21
N VAL A 106 11.57 17.08 1.03
CA VAL A 106 12.03 15.72 0.76
C VAL A 106 12.93 15.74 -0.47
N SER A 107 14.09 15.09 -0.40
CA SER A 107 14.95 14.94 -1.57
C SER A 107 14.29 14.06 -2.64
N PHE A 108 14.59 14.31 -3.91
CA PHE A 108 14.16 13.46 -5.02
C PHE A 108 14.32 11.94 -4.75
N PRO A 109 15.50 11.42 -4.38
CA PRO A 109 15.65 9.98 -4.14
C PRO A 109 14.80 9.48 -2.97
N ALA A 110 14.68 10.26 -1.88
CA ALA A 110 13.82 9.88 -0.76
C ALA A 110 12.33 9.84 -1.16
N CYS A 111 11.92 10.70 -2.09
CA CYS A 111 10.58 10.73 -2.66
C CYS A 111 10.28 9.43 -3.42
N PHE A 112 11.15 9.04 -4.36
CA PHE A 112 10.98 7.81 -5.14
C PHE A 112 11.07 6.53 -4.29
N ILE A 113 11.95 6.51 -3.29
CA ILE A 113 12.04 5.39 -2.34
C ILE A 113 10.72 5.26 -1.56
N GLN A 114 10.17 6.37 -1.07
CA GLN A 114 8.88 6.37 -0.36
C GLN A 114 7.74 5.88 -1.26
N THR A 115 7.67 6.38 -2.50
CA THR A 115 6.69 5.94 -3.50
C THR A 115 6.82 4.44 -3.78
N PHE A 116 8.04 3.96 -4.00
CA PHE A 116 8.31 2.54 -4.25
C PHE A 116 7.78 1.66 -3.12
N PHE A 117 8.17 1.93 -1.87
CA PHE A 117 7.75 1.12 -0.72
C PHE A 117 6.23 1.17 -0.52
N PHE A 118 5.61 2.34 -0.70
CA PHE A 118 4.16 2.49 -0.58
C PHE A 118 3.40 1.56 -1.55
N PHE A 119 3.71 1.65 -2.85
CA PHE A 119 3.04 0.84 -3.86
C PHE A 119 3.42 -0.64 -3.77
N PHE A 120 4.69 -0.95 -3.47
CA PHE A 120 5.17 -2.32 -3.33
C PHE A 120 4.45 -3.06 -2.20
N LEU A 121 4.39 -2.45 -1.01
CA LEU A 121 3.74 -3.05 0.16
C LEU A 121 2.23 -3.14 -0.04
N GLY A 122 1.60 -2.13 -0.65
CA GLY A 122 0.19 -2.19 -1.03
C GLY A 122 -0.13 -3.34 -1.98
N ALA A 123 0.64 -3.48 -3.07
CA ALA A 123 0.47 -4.55 -4.04
C ALA A 123 0.70 -5.95 -3.42
N ALA A 124 1.75 -6.10 -2.62
CA ALA A 124 2.01 -7.35 -1.89
C ALA A 124 0.85 -7.68 -0.93
N GLY A 125 0.31 -6.68 -0.23
CA GLY A 125 -0.86 -6.83 0.64
C GLY A 125 -2.09 -7.37 -0.09
N PHE A 126 -2.44 -6.81 -1.25
CA PHE A 126 -3.57 -7.30 -2.06
C PHE A 126 -3.38 -8.75 -2.52
N PHE A 127 -2.17 -9.11 -2.96
CA PHE A 127 -1.90 -10.50 -3.34
C PHE A 127 -1.92 -11.45 -2.14
N LEU A 128 -1.43 -11.03 -0.97
CA LEU A 128 -1.51 -11.83 0.26
C LEU A 128 -2.96 -12.07 0.68
N ILE A 129 -3.84 -11.07 0.59
CA ILE A 129 -5.29 -11.24 0.86
C ILE A 129 -5.90 -12.30 -0.07
N ALA A 130 -5.54 -12.30 -1.36
CA ALA A 130 -5.99 -13.30 -2.31
C ALA A 130 -5.47 -14.71 -1.97
N VAL A 131 -4.22 -14.84 -1.52
CA VAL A 131 -3.68 -16.13 -1.09
C VAL A 131 -4.33 -16.62 0.21
N MET A 132 -4.62 -15.71 1.15
CA MET A 132 -5.34 -16.05 2.38
C MET A 132 -6.76 -16.54 2.11
N SER A 133 -7.46 -15.95 1.14
CA SER A 133 -8.79 -16.45 0.74
C SER A 133 -8.72 -17.82 0.06
N LEU A 134 -7.68 -18.08 -0.75
CA LEU A 134 -7.39 -19.41 -1.29
C LEU A 134 -7.08 -20.43 -0.20
N ASP A 135 -6.28 -20.09 0.81
CA ASP A 135 -6.01 -20.95 1.96
C ASP A 135 -7.30 -21.36 2.68
N ARG A 136 -8.16 -20.39 2.99
CA ARG A 136 -9.48 -20.65 3.60
C ARG A 136 -10.36 -21.53 2.72
N TYR A 137 -10.36 -21.29 1.41
CA TYR A 137 -11.09 -22.14 0.46
C TYR A 137 -10.60 -23.59 0.50
N VAL A 138 -9.30 -23.84 0.44
CA VAL A 138 -8.77 -25.21 0.46
C VAL A 138 -9.04 -25.89 1.81
N ALA A 139 -8.93 -25.15 2.91
CA ALA A 139 -9.20 -25.67 4.25
C ALA A 139 -10.65 -26.16 4.41
N ILE A 140 -11.62 -25.39 3.92
CA ILE A 140 -13.05 -25.69 4.09
C ILE A 140 -13.57 -26.64 3.00
N CYS A 141 -13.25 -26.38 1.73
CA CYS A 141 -13.79 -27.13 0.61
C CYS A 141 -13.05 -28.44 0.33
N LYS A 142 -11.79 -28.58 0.77
CA LYS A 142 -10.95 -29.77 0.53
C LYS A 142 -10.17 -30.20 1.79
N PRO A 143 -10.85 -30.46 2.93
CA PRO A 143 -10.18 -30.68 4.22
C PRO A 143 -9.21 -31.87 4.20
N LEU A 144 -9.54 -32.96 3.50
CA LEU A 144 -8.68 -34.16 3.41
C LEU A 144 -7.35 -33.91 2.67
N HIS A 145 -7.29 -32.90 1.80
CA HIS A 145 -6.11 -32.58 1.00
C HIS A 145 -5.41 -31.30 1.47
N TYR A 146 -5.95 -30.62 2.49
CA TYR A 146 -5.47 -29.31 2.92
C TYR A 146 -3.98 -29.32 3.28
N LEU A 147 -3.55 -30.24 4.14
CA LEU A 147 -2.14 -30.32 4.58
C LEU A 147 -1.18 -30.73 3.45
N THR A 148 -1.67 -31.41 2.42
CA THR A 148 -0.86 -31.76 1.25
C THR A 148 -0.68 -30.57 0.31
N ILE A 149 -1.77 -29.80 0.09
CA ILE A 149 -1.79 -28.64 -0.80
C ILE A 149 -1.12 -27.42 -0.13
N MET A 150 -1.60 -27.01 1.04
CA MET A 150 -1.11 -25.88 1.84
C MET A 150 -0.07 -26.33 2.86
N ASN A 151 1.02 -26.93 2.39
CA ASN A 151 2.19 -27.19 3.22
C ASN A 151 3.12 -25.96 3.25
N LEU A 152 4.07 -25.93 4.19
CA LEU A 152 4.98 -24.80 4.38
C LEU A 152 5.78 -24.42 3.11
N LYS A 153 6.13 -25.39 2.26
CA LYS A 153 6.84 -25.13 1.00
C LYS A 153 5.93 -24.38 0.02
N THR A 154 4.69 -24.83 -0.14
CA THR A 154 3.69 -24.14 -0.97
C THR A 154 3.42 -22.74 -0.42
N CYS A 155 3.23 -22.58 0.89
CA CYS A 155 2.98 -21.28 1.49
C CYS A 155 4.15 -20.31 1.29
N SER A 156 5.38 -20.78 1.50
CA SER A 156 6.59 -19.98 1.27
C SER A 156 6.75 -19.60 -0.20
N PHE A 157 6.44 -20.52 -1.11
CA PHE A 157 6.43 -20.26 -2.55
C PHE A 157 5.40 -19.18 -2.91
N LEU A 158 4.15 -19.31 -2.42
CA LEU A 158 3.08 -18.34 -2.67
C LEU A 158 3.46 -16.95 -2.16
N VAL A 159 3.96 -16.83 -0.91
CA VAL A 159 4.47 -15.56 -0.37
C VAL A 159 5.55 -15.01 -1.29
N THR A 160 6.56 -15.82 -1.63
CA THR A 160 7.65 -15.37 -2.51
C THR A 160 7.12 -14.87 -3.85
N THR A 161 6.15 -15.55 -4.46
CA THR A 161 5.50 -15.11 -5.70
C THR A 161 4.75 -13.79 -5.53
N CYS A 162 4.01 -13.58 -4.43
CA CYS A 162 3.34 -12.31 -4.16
C CYS A 162 4.34 -11.14 -4.12
N PHE A 163 5.45 -11.33 -3.40
CA PHE A 163 6.48 -10.31 -3.26
C PHE A 163 7.26 -10.08 -4.56
N THR A 164 7.65 -11.13 -5.28
CA THR A 164 8.37 -10.96 -6.57
C THR A 164 7.50 -10.32 -7.65
N LEU A 165 6.21 -10.67 -7.72
CA LEU A 165 5.27 -10.06 -8.64
C LEU A 165 5.06 -8.58 -8.30
N ALA A 166 4.78 -8.26 -7.03
CA ALA A 166 4.64 -6.87 -6.58
C ALA A 166 5.92 -6.06 -6.86
N PHE A 167 7.09 -6.61 -6.54
CA PHE A 167 8.38 -5.96 -6.78
C PHE A 167 8.57 -5.65 -8.26
N THR A 168 8.32 -6.62 -9.15
CA THR A 168 8.52 -6.46 -10.59
C THR A 168 7.59 -5.41 -11.18
N LEU A 169 6.29 -5.48 -10.86
CA LEU A 169 5.28 -4.53 -11.37
C LEU A 169 5.57 -3.10 -10.90
N ILE A 170 5.86 -2.92 -9.60
CA ILE A 170 6.07 -1.59 -9.03
C ILE A 170 7.42 -1.01 -9.42
N THR A 171 8.48 -1.82 -9.51
CA THR A 171 9.78 -1.33 -10.00
C THR A 171 9.64 -0.79 -11.42
N GLY A 172 8.96 -1.51 -12.32
CA GLY A 172 8.71 -1.04 -13.68
C GLY A 172 7.98 0.29 -13.72
N LEU A 173 6.95 0.45 -12.89
CA LEU A 173 6.19 1.70 -12.77
C LEU A 173 7.06 2.84 -12.24
N VAL A 174 7.78 2.64 -11.14
CA VAL A 174 8.62 3.68 -10.53
C VAL A 174 9.76 4.10 -11.45
N VAL A 175 10.39 3.15 -12.15
CA VAL A 175 11.43 3.46 -13.16
C VAL A 175 10.83 4.34 -14.27
N LYS A 176 9.62 4.03 -14.75
CA LYS A 176 8.95 4.86 -15.76
C LYS A 176 8.63 6.26 -15.24
N VAL A 177 8.19 6.40 -14.00
CA VAL A 177 7.94 7.71 -13.38
C VAL A 177 9.26 8.49 -13.22
N SER A 178 10.36 7.83 -12.83
CA SER A 178 11.66 8.50 -12.68
C SER A 178 12.30 8.98 -13.98
N GLN A 179 11.84 8.45 -15.13
CA GLN A 179 12.28 8.86 -16.46
C GLN A 179 11.54 10.12 -16.99
N LEU A 180 10.51 10.59 -16.27
CA LEU A 180 9.79 11.81 -16.64
C LEU A 180 10.66 13.05 -16.37
N SER A 181 10.46 14.08 -17.19
CA SER A 181 11.10 15.39 -17.01
C SER A 181 10.25 16.27 -16.11
N PHE A 182 10.77 16.65 -14.95
CA PHE A 182 10.10 17.53 -13.99
C PHE A 182 10.55 18.98 -14.20
N CYS A 183 9.59 19.89 -14.41
CA CYS A 183 9.88 21.32 -14.55
C CYS A 183 8.80 22.25 -13.98
N GLY A 184 7.83 21.69 -13.24
CA GLY A 184 6.92 22.49 -12.41
C GLY A 184 7.62 23.06 -11.15
N PRO A 185 6.90 23.88 -10.34
CA PRO A 185 7.36 24.18 -9.00
C PRO A 185 7.52 22.85 -8.27
N TYR A 186 8.64 22.61 -7.59
CA TYR A 186 8.92 21.36 -6.86
C TYR A 186 8.03 21.21 -5.61
N VAL A 187 6.74 21.55 -5.68
CA VAL A 187 5.77 21.53 -4.60
C VAL A 187 4.75 20.44 -4.89
N ILE A 188 4.66 19.47 -4.00
CA ILE A 188 3.68 18.39 -4.03
C ILE A 188 2.55 18.77 -3.08
N PRO A 189 1.30 18.94 -3.53
CA PRO A 189 0.16 19.34 -2.70
C PRO A 189 -0.34 18.21 -1.76
N HIS A 190 0.51 17.23 -1.47
CA HIS A 190 0.22 16.06 -0.64
C HIS A 190 1.25 15.92 0.49
N PHE A 191 0.91 15.08 1.47
CA PHE A 191 1.75 14.79 2.63
C PHE A 191 2.81 13.69 2.39
N PHE A 192 2.79 13.08 1.20
CA PHE A 192 3.75 12.07 0.77
C PHE A 192 3.95 12.13 -0.75
N CYS A 193 4.97 11.43 -1.23
CA CYS A 193 5.26 11.30 -2.64
C CYS A 193 4.37 10.23 -3.28
N ASP A 194 3.31 10.69 -3.95
CA ASP A 194 2.42 9.86 -4.76
C ASP A 194 2.69 10.05 -6.26
N ILE A 195 2.38 9.01 -7.06
CA ILE A 195 2.60 9.00 -8.51
C ILE A 195 1.74 10.05 -9.21
N GLY A 196 0.48 10.25 -8.78
CA GLY A 196 -0.41 11.24 -9.39
C GLY A 196 0.16 12.67 -9.34
N PRO A 197 0.51 13.20 -8.16
CA PRO A 197 1.17 14.48 -8.01
C PRO A 197 2.51 14.58 -8.76
N LEU A 198 3.33 13.52 -8.76
CA LEU A 198 4.58 13.48 -9.53
C LEU A 198 4.31 13.62 -11.04
N ILE A 199 3.33 12.89 -11.56
CA ILE A 199 2.89 12.98 -12.97
C ILE A 199 2.43 14.39 -13.31
N HIS A 200 1.69 15.06 -12.42
CA HIS A 200 1.20 16.42 -12.66
C HIS A 200 2.32 17.48 -12.69
N LEU A 201 3.46 17.21 -12.04
CA LEU A 201 4.64 18.09 -12.04
C LEU A 201 5.57 17.89 -13.24
N SER A 202 5.35 16.84 -14.04
CA SER A 202 6.12 16.55 -15.25
C SER A 202 5.72 17.45 -16.42
N CYS A 203 6.70 17.92 -17.20
CA CYS A 203 6.46 18.59 -18.48
C CYS A 203 6.58 17.67 -19.69
N SER A 204 7.02 16.42 -19.49
CA SER A 204 7.01 15.38 -20.52
C SER A 204 5.62 14.76 -20.69
N ASP A 205 5.36 14.09 -21.82
CA ASP A 205 4.09 13.37 -22.05
C ASP A 205 3.90 12.25 -21.01
N THR A 206 2.92 12.43 -20.13
CA THR A 206 2.65 11.57 -18.99
C THR A 206 1.60 10.50 -19.25
N LYS A 207 0.85 10.62 -20.36
CA LYS A 207 -0.19 9.67 -20.76
C LYS A 207 0.24 8.20 -20.71
N PRO A 208 1.42 7.79 -21.21
CA PRO A 208 1.81 6.38 -21.15
C PRO A 208 2.03 5.90 -19.70
N THR A 209 2.57 6.76 -18.83
CA THR A 209 2.82 6.42 -17.43
C THR A 209 1.52 6.37 -16.62
N GLU A 210 0.60 7.31 -16.86
CA GLU A 210 -0.73 7.32 -16.24
C GLU A 210 -1.53 6.09 -16.64
N MET A 211 -1.56 5.75 -17.93
CA MET A 211 -2.23 4.56 -18.44
C MET A 211 -1.63 3.28 -17.83
N LEU A 212 -0.30 3.19 -17.75
CA LEU A 212 0.38 2.07 -17.10
C LEU A 212 0.00 1.96 -15.62
N ALA A 213 0.03 3.06 -14.87
CA ALA A 213 -0.35 3.09 -13.46
C ALA A 213 -1.79 2.61 -13.26
N PHE A 214 -2.71 3.10 -14.08
CA PHE A 214 -4.13 2.73 -14.04
C PHE A 214 -4.35 1.24 -14.36
N VAL A 215 -3.70 0.73 -15.42
CA VAL A 215 -3.79 -0.69 -15.80
C VAL A 215 -3.22 -1.58 -14.70
N LEU A 216 -2.08 -1.23 -14.10
CA LEU A 216 -1.48 -1.99 -13.01
C LEU A 216 -2.37 -1.99 -11.76
N ALA A 217 -2.93 -0.83 -11.40
CA ALA A 217 -3.86 -0.72 -10.27
C ALA A 217 -5.09 -1.61 -10.49
N LEU A 218 -5.73 -1.54 -11.66
CA LEU A 218 -6.86 -2.40 -11.99
C LEU A 218 -6.48 -3.87 -11.99
N PHE A 219 -5.33 -4.24 -12.55
CA PHE A 219 -4.87 -5.62 -12.56
C PHE A 219 -4.71 -6.17 -11.14
N ILE A 220 -3.99 -5.46 -10.26
CA ILE A 220 -3.77 -5.90 -8.87
C ILE A 220 -5.09 -6.02 -8.11
N LEU A 221 -5.94 -4.99 -8.20
CA LEU A 221 -7.23 -4.95 -7.49
C LEU A 221 -8.22 -5.99 -8.00
N LEU A 222 -8.40 -6.09 -9.32
CA LEU A 222 -9.36 -7.02 -9.90
C LEU A 222 -8.91 -8.46 -9.74
N THR A 223 -7.62 -8.77 -9.93
CA THR A 223 -7.12 -10.14 -9.72
C THR A 223 -7.33 -10.58 -8.27
N SER A 224 -6.97 -9.74 -7.29
CA SER A 224 -7.17 -10.09 -5.87
C SER A 224 -8.65 -10.20 -5.50
N LEU A 225 -9.49 -9.29 -6.01
CA LEU A 225 -10.94 -9.30 -5.78
C LEU A 225 -11.61 -10.53 -6.39
N ILE A 226 -11.31 -10.86 -7.65
CA ILE A 226 -11.90 -12.02 -8.34
C ILE A 226 -11.53 -13.31 -7.62
N ILE A 227 -10.26 -13.50 -7.25
CA ILE A 227 -9.82 -14.67 -6.49
C ILE A 227 -10.59 -14.78 -5.17
N THR A 228 -10.72 -13.66 -4.46
CA THR A 228 -11.42 -13.61 -3.18
C THR A 228 -12.91 -13.93 -3.33
N ILE A 229 -13.60 -13.33 -4.30
CA ILE A 229 -15.02 -13.59 -4.58
C ILE A 229 -15.22 -15.07 -4.91
N ILE A 230 -14.42 -15.63 -5.82
CA ILE A 230 -14.53 -17.05 -6.20
C ILE A 230 -14.31 -17.96 -5.00
N ALA A 231 -13.28 -17.69 -4.19
CA ALA A 231 -12.99 -18.47 -2.99
C ALA A 231 -14.18 -18.45 -2.00
N TYR A 232 -14.66 -17.26 -1.63
CA TYR A 232 -15.74 -17.12 -0.66
C TYR A 232 -17.10 -17.58 -1.19
N SER A 233 -17.41 -17.39 -2.46
CA SER A 233 -18.63 -17.95 -3.07
C SER A 233 -18.65 -19.48 -2.96
N ASN A 234 -17.53 -20.15 -3.26
CA ASN A 234 -17.44 -21.60 -3.13
C ASN A 234 -17.51 -22.08 -1.67
N ILE A 235 -16.89 -21.33 -0.74
CA ILE A 235 -17.02 -21.60 0.71
C ILE A 235 -18.48 -21.55 1.14
N ILE A 236 -19.22 -20.50 0.74
CA ILE A 236 -20.64 -20.34 1.08
C ILE A 236 -21.45 -21.50 0.51
N VAL A 237 -21.26 -21.85 -0.77
CA VAL A 237 -21.95 -22.99 -1.40
C VAL A 237 -21.69 -24.29 -0.63
N THR A 238 -20.43 -24.55 -0.27
CA THR A 238 -20.03 -25.75 0.48
C THR A 238 -20.73 -25.80 1.84
N ILE A 239 -20.76 -24.68 2.58
CA ILE A 239 -21.37 -24.61 3.90
C ILE A 239 -22.89 -24.82 3.83
N VAL A 240 -23.57 -24.23 2.85
CA VAL A 240 -25.02 -24.39 2.66
C VAL A 240 -25.39 -25.84 2.32
N GLN A 241 -24.55 -26.53 1.55
CA GLN A 241 -24.76 -27.93 1.16
C GLN A 241 -24.49 -28.94 2.29
N LEU A 242 -23.89 -28.53 3.43
CA LEU A 242 -23.67 -29.43 4.56
C LEU A 242 -25.01 -29.91 5.13
N PRO A 243 -25.21 -31.23 5.30
CA PRO A 243 -26.50 -31.82 5.68
C PRO A 243 -26.86 -31.63 7.16
N SER A 244 -25.88 -31.37 8.04
CA SER A 244 -26.09 -31.25 9.49
C SER A 244 -25.80 -29.85 10.04
N ALA A 245 -26.68 -29.34 10.91
CA ALA A 245 -26.48 -28.09 11.64
C ALA A 245 -25.18 -28.08 12.47
N ARG A 246 -24.75 -29.25 12.97
CA ARG A 246 -23.51 -29.42 13.75
C ARG A 246 -22.25 -29.32 12.87
N GLU A 247 -22.34 -29.77 11.62
CA GLU A 247 -21.26 -29.64 10.62
C GLU A 247 -21.15 -28.20 10.10
N ARG A 248 -22.29 -27.52 9.93
CA ARG A 248 -22.32 -26.07 9.62
C ARG A 248 -21.67 -25.25 10.73
N GLN A 249 -22.03 -25.49 11.99
CA GLN A 249 -21.45 -24.77 13.12
C GLN A 249 -19.93 -24.98 13.24
N LYS A 250 -19.42 -26.16 12.91
CA LYS A 250 -17.98 -26.47 12.91
C LYS A 250 -17.23 -25.77 11.78
N ALA A 251 -17.85 -25.64 10.59
CA ALA A 251 -17.29 -24.91 9.46
C ALA A 251 -17.22 -23.38 9.71
N PHE A 252 -18.19 -22.80 10.41
CA PHE A 252 -18.13 -21.39 10.83
C PHE A 252 -17.09 -21.10 11.92
N SER A 253 -16.68 -22.11 12.70
CA SER A 253 -15.70 -21.98 13.78
C SER A 253 -14.24 -22.24 13.36
N THR A 254 -14.01 -22.57 12.07
CA THR A 254 -12.67 -22.82 11.51
C THR A 254 -12.13 -21.56 10.84
#